data_AF-A0A1C9W9A1-F1
#
_entry.id   AF-A0A1C9W9A1-F1
#
_cell.length_a   1.000
_cell.length_b   1.000
_cell.length_c   1.000
_cell.angle_alpha   90.00
_cell.angle_beta   90.00
_cell.angle_gamma   90.00
#
_symmetry.space_group_name_H-M   'P 1'
#
loop_
_entity.id
_entity.type
_entity.pdbx_description
1 polymer ?
#
loop_
_entity_poly.entity_id
_entity_poly.type
_entity_poly.pdbx_seq_one_letter_code
_entity_poly.pdbx_strand_id
1 'polypeptide(L)'
;MNFEKYSKSAFENAGINSDRAKILANELEDAVLAELHQQIEAAFSRIVSRLNSEGHDLSPYLDFIPGEYEYRGKEVEGNCGLRLACDVVISAGYSHLTSDNA
;
A
#
# COMPACT_ATOMS: atom_id res chain seq x y z
N MET A 1 -13.38 -5.64 3.45
CA MET A 1 -13.92 -4.46 2.73
C MET A 1 -15.45 -4.49 2.61
N ASN A 2 -16.13 -3.34 2.41
CA ASN A 2 -17.57 -3.28 2.09
C ASN A 2 -17.79 -3.06 0.59
N PHE A 3 -18.04 -4.14 -0.16
CA PHE A 3 -18.17 -4.10 -1.62
C PHE A 3 -19.42 -3.36 -2.12
N GLU A 4 -20.52 -3.34 -1.35
CA GLU A 4 -21.74 -2.62 -1.75
C GLU A 4 -21.53 -1.11 -1.73
N LYS A 5 -20.81 -0.61 -0.71
CA LYS A 5 -20.44 0.80 -0.57
C LYS A 5 -19.62 1.32 -1.76
N TYR A 6 -18.74 0.48 -2.30
CA TYR A 6 -17.85 0.82 -3.42
C TYR A 6 -18.36 0.29 -4.77
N SER A 7 -19.65 -0.03 -4.85
CA SER A 7 -20.26 -0.55 -6.07
C SER A 7 -20.35 0.51 -7.17
N LYS A 8 -20.50 0.06 -8.41
CA LYS A 8 -20.73 0.91 -9.57
C LYS A 8 -21.88 1.91 -9.35
N SER A 9 -23.01 1.44 -8.82
CA SER A 9 -24.18 2.30 -8.54
C SER A 9 -23.90 3.34 -7.46
N ALA A 10 -23.07 3.02 -6.46
CA ALA A 10 -22.66 4.00 -5.45
C ALA A 10 -21.82 5.14 -6.07
N PHE A 11 -20.91 4.82 -7.00
CA PHE A 11 -20.16 5.83 -7.75
C PHE A 11 -21.03 6.64 -8.71
N GLU A 12 -21.98 6.00 -9.41
CA GLU A 12 -22.95 6.70 -10.27
C GLU A 12 -23.83 7.66 -9.46
N ASN A 13 -24.32 7.23 -8.29
CA ASN A 13 -25.13 8.05 -7.38
C ASN A 13 -24.34 9.18 -6.72
N ALA A 14 -23.02 9.01 -6.52
CA ALA A 14 -22.15 10.07 -6.01
C ALA A 14 -22.03 11.25 -7.01
N GLY A 15 -22.23 11.00 -8.31
CA GLY A 15 -22.19 12.00 -9.36
C GLY A 15 -20.80 12.20 -9.97
N ILE A 16 -20.80 12.49 -11.28
CA ILE A 16 -19.62 12.74 -12.12
C ILE A 16 -18.78 13.88 -11.54
N ASN A 17 -17.48 13.65 -11.32
CA ASN A 17 -16.52 14.66 -10.84
C ASN A 17 -16.89 15.34 -9.53
N SER A 18 -17.80 14.76 -8.76
CA SER A 18 -18.20 15.33 -7.48
C SER A 18 -17.13 15.07 -6.42
N ASP A 19 -17.07 15.94 -5.41
CA ASP A 19 -16.25 15.69 -4.23
C ASP A 19 -16.66 14.40 -3.52
N ARG A 20 -17.95 14.02 -3.63
CA ARG A 20 -18.43 12.76 -3.08
C ARG A 20 -17.82 11.54 -3.78
N ALA A 21 -17.66 11.58 -5.10
CA ALA A 21 -17.03 10.51 -5.85
C ALA A 21 -15.52 10.42 -5.55
N LYS A 22 -14.84 11.57 -5.37
CA LYS A 22 -13.44 11.61 -4.93
C LYS A 22 -13.26 11.01 -3.53
N ILE A 23 -14.11 11.40 -2.58
CA ILE A 23 -14.10 10.83 -1.23
C ILE A 23 -14.32 9.32 -1.30
N LEU A 24 -15.29 8.86 -2.10
CA LEU A 24 -15.58 7.42 -2.23
C LEU A 24 -14.41 6.65 -2.87
N ALA A 25 -13.68 7.27 -3.80
CA ALA A 25 -12.47 6.69 -4.39
C ALA A 25 -11.33 6.59 -3.36
N ASN A 26 -11.04 7.66 -2.61
CA ASN A 26 -10.03 7.62 -1.54
C ASN A 26 -10.37 6.58 -0.47
N GLU A 27 -11.65 6.52 -0.05
CA GLU A 27 -12.13 5.52 0.90
C GLU A 27 -12.01 4.07 0.35
N LEU A 28 -12.03 3.89 -0.97
CA LEU A 28 -11.79 2.59 -1.60
C LEU A 28 -10.29 2.27 -1.62
N GLU A 29 -9.43 3.25 -1.93
CA GLU A 29 -7.97 3.09 -1.85
C GLU A 29 -7.55 2.62 -0.47
N ASP A 30 -8.00 3.31 0.58
CA ASP A 30 -7.71 2.94 1.98
C ASP A 30 -8.24 1.54 2.33
N ALA A 31 -9.45 1.20 1.88
CA ALA A 31 -10.06 -0.09 2.19
C ALA A 31 -9.33 -1.26 1.51
N VAL A 32 -8.90 -1.08 0.26
CA VAL A 32 -8.11 -2.07 -0.47
C VAL A 32 -6.72 -2.19 0.15
N LEU A 33 -6.08 -1.06 0.49
CA LEU A 33 -4.77 -1.06 1.14
C LEU A 33 -4.81 -1.82 2.46
N ALA A 34 -5.82 -1.56 3.30
CA ALA A 34 -6.00 -2.26 4.57
C ALA A 34 -6.23 -3.77 4.39
N GLU A 35 -6.99 -4.18 3.36
CA GLU A 35 -7.24 -5.59 3.07
C GLU A 35 -5.99 -6.33 2.57
N LEU A 36 -5.15 -5.66 1.77
CA LEU A 36 -3.91 -6.21 1.25
C LEU A 36 -2.77 -6.17 2.28
N HIS A 37 -2.77 -5.20 3.20
CA HIS A 37 -1.68 -4.96 4.13
C HIS A 37 -1.28 -6.22 4.90
N GLN A 38 -2.22 -6.96 5.47
CA GLN A 38 -1.90 -8.17 6.24
C GLN A 38 -1.26 -9.27 5.39
N GLN A 39 -1.67 -9.40 4.13
CA GLN A 39 -1.16 -10.44 3.23
C GLN A 39 0.25 -10.10 2.76
N ILE A 40 0.48 -8.84 2.42
CA ILE A 40 1.78 -8.35 1.96
C ILE A 40 2.77 -8.35 3.12
N GLU A 41 2.35 -7.94 4.32
CA GLU A 41 3.16 -8.00 5.54
C GLU A 41 3.65 -9.43 5.79
N ALA A 42 2.72 -10.39 5.81
CA ALA A 42 3.06 -11.79 6.03
C ALA A 42 3.99 -12.35 4.95
N ALA A 43 3.79 -11.97 3.68
CA ALA A 43 4.66 -12.40 2.60
C ALA A 43 6.07 -11.79 2.69
N PHE A 44 6.14 -10.49 2.96
CA PHE A 44 7.39 -9.75 3.04
C PHE A 44 8.22 -10.18 4.25
N SER A 45 7.58 -10.38 5.40
CA SER A 45 8.22 -10.88 6.62
C SER A 45 8.81 -12.30 6.44
N ARG A 46 8.17 -13.16 5.62
CA ARG A 46 8.76 -14.46 5.22
C ARG A 46 10.02 -14.31 4.38
N ILE A 47 10.03 -13.36 3.42
CA ILE A 47 11.21 -13.08 2.58
C ILE A 47 12.36 -12.58 3.45
N VAL A 48 12.10 -11.63 4.35
CA VAL A 48 13.09 -11.12 5.31
C VAL A 48 13.63 -12.26 6.18
N SER A 49 12.76 -13.11 6.73
CA SER A 49 13.18 -14.25 7.55
C SER A 49 14.09 -15.20 6.77
N ARG A 50 13.79 -15.44 5.48
CA ARG A 50 14.62 -16.27 4.61
C ARG A 50 15.97 -15.61 4.35
N LEU A 51 16.00 -14.32 4.03
CA LEU A 51 17.25 -13.57 3.85
C LEU A 51 18.12 -13.64 5.11
N ASN A 52 17.52 -13.46 6.28
CA ASN A 52 18.24 -13.55 7.55
C ASN A 52 18.80 -14.96 7.80
N SER A 53 18.08 -16.02 7.38
CA SER A 53 18.60 -17.39 7.45
C SER A 53 19.80 -17.66 6.52
N GLU A 54 19.98 -16.85 5.48
CA GLU A 54 21.11 -16.91 4.55
C GLU A 54 22.27 -15.97 4.98
N GLY A 55 22.19 -15.39 6.18
CA GLY A 55 23.27 -14.59 6.77
C GLY A 55 23.07 -13.07 6.73
N HIS A 56 21.93 -12.58 6.24
CA HIS A 56 21.55 -11.18 6.45
C HIS A 56 21.09 -10.93 7.90
N ASP A 57 20.99 -9.67 8.29
CA ASP A 57 20.63 -9.24 9.64
C ASP A 57 19.57 -8.12 9.64
N LEU A 58 18.62 -8.23 8.72
CA LEU A 58 17.53 -7.28 8.50
C LEU A 58 16.62 -7.18 9.73
N SER A 59 16.40 -5.96 10.21
CA SER A 59 15.42 -5.60 11.25
C SER A 59 14.51 -4.47 10.79
N PRO A 60 13.27 -4.35 11.30
CA PRO A 60 12.39 -3.22 10.98
C PRO A 60 13.07 -1.88 11.26
N TYR A 61 13.00 -0.93 10.32
CA TYR A 61 13.71 0.35 10.40
C TYR A 61 12.85 1.49 11.00
N LEU A 62 11.53 1.45 10.83
CA LEU A 62 10.58 2.47 11.31
C LEU A 62 9.28 1.82 11.80
N ASP A 63 8.42 2.64 12.43
CA ASP A 63 7.05 2.25 12.76
C ASP A 63 6.31 1.83 11.47
N PHE A 64 5.55 0.73 11.55
CA PHE A 64 4.82 0.19 10.41
C PHE A 64 3.68 1.13 10.00
N ILE A 65 3.80 1.71 8.81
CA ILE A 65 2.70 2.41 8.13
C ILE A 65 2.05 1.39 7.18
N PRO A 66 0.72 1.21 7.18
CA PRO A 66 0.07 0.32 6.24
C PRO A 66 0.45 0.67 4.79
N GLY A 67 0.98 -0.33 4.07
CA GLY A 67 1.46 -0.16 2.69
C GLY A 67 2.96 0.09 2.55
N GLU A 68 3.65 0.39 3.65
CA GLU A 68 5.09 0.63 3.67
C GLU A 68 5.78 -0.40 4.57
N TYR A 69 6.73 -1.13 4.00
CA TYR A 69 7.51 -2.12 4.73
C TYR A 69 8.98 -1.84 4.53
N GLU A 70 9.70 -1.46 5.58
CA GLU A 70 11.14 -1.19 5.50
C GLU A 70 11.93 -1.98 6.55
N TYR A 71 12.92 -2.73 6.05
CA TYR A 71 13.89 -3.43 6.86
C TYR A 71 15.29 -2.99 6.48
N ARG A 72 16.17 -2.92 7.48
CA ARG A 72 17.56 -2.54 7.31
C ARG A 72 18.47 -3.45 8.13
N GLY A 73 19.56 -3.88 7.51
CA GLY A 73 20.64 -4.62 8.17
C GLY A 73 21.54 -3.67 8.98
N LYS A 74 22.39 -4.22 9.84
CA LYS A 74 23.28 -3.39 10.65
C LYS A 74 24.33 -2.72 9.77
N GLU A 75 24.75 -1.54 10.19
CA GLU A 75 25.91 -0.89 9.60
C GLU A 75 27.20 -1.56 10.09
N VAL A 76 28.15 -1.76 9.17
CA VAL A 76 29.47 -2.33 9.46
C VAL A 76 30.53 -1.38 8.93
N GLU A 77 31.35 -0.84 9.83
CA GLU A 77 32.48 0.05 9.50
C GLU A 77 32.09 1.28 8.66
N GLY A 78 30.91 1.84 8.93
CA GLY A 78 30.39 3.00 8.20
C GLY A 78 29.78 2.68 6.83
N ASN A 79 29.71 1.40 6.45
CA ASN A 79 28.94 0.95 5.29
C ASN A 79 27.52 0.61 5.72
N CYS A 80 26.53 1.11 4.97
CA CYS A 80 25.14 0.71 5.17
C CYS A 80 24.97 -0.78 4.84
N GLY A 81 24.36 -1.52 5.75
CA GLY A 81 23.88 -2.89 5.47
C GLY A 81 22.79 -2.91 4.40
N LEU A 82 22.34 -4.12 4.04
CA LEU A 82 21.24 -4.29 3.09
C LEU A 82 19.99 -3.54 3.58
N ARG A 83 19.39 -2.73 2.71
CA ARG A 83 18.05 -2.15 2.90
C ARG A 83 17.08 -2.86 1.97
N LEU A 84 15.96 -3.33 2.51
CA LEU A 84 14.88 -3.90 1.74
C LEU A 84 13.59 -3.15 2.07
N ALA A 85 12.95 -2.61 1.05
CA ALA A 85 11.69 -1.88 1.18
C ALA A 85 10.64 -2.39 0.18
N CYS A 86 9.37 -2.30 0.55
CA CYS A 86 8.23 -2.59 -0.30
C CYS A 86 7.16 -1.53 -0.07
N ASP A 87 6.75 -0.86 -1.14
CA ASP A 87 5.73 0.19 -1.12
C ASP A 87 4.54 -0.26 -1.96
N VAL A 88 3.35 -0.17 -1.39
CA VAL A 88 2.09 -0.56 -2.03
C VAL A 88 1.28 0.69 -2.30
N VAL A 89 1.06 1.00 -3.57
CA VAL A 89 0.24 2.12 -3.99
C VAL A 89 -1.07 1.60 -4.57
N ILE A 90 -2.18 1.97 -3.96
CA ILE A 90 -3.52 1.76 -4.52
C ILE A 90 -3.97 3.08 -5.13
N SER A 91 -4.44 3.01 -6.37
CA SER A 91 -5.07 4.16 -7.03
C SER A 91 -6.45 3.74 -7.52
N ALA A 92 -7.46 4.51 -7.15
CA ALA A 92 -8.82 4.34 -7.60
C ALA A 92 -9.31 5.63 -8.27
N GLY A 93 -9.95 5.46 -9.42
CA GLY A 93 -10.65 6.52 -10.12
C GLY A 93 -11.88 5.95 -10.77
N TYR A 94 -12.94 6.74 -10.84
CA TYR A 94 -14.12 6.43 -11.63
C TYR A 94 -14.12 7.36 -12.85
N SER A 95 -14.47 6.84 -14.03
CA SER A 95 -14.18 7.30 -15.41
C SER A 95 -14.57 8.74 -15.80
N HIS A 96 -14.94 9.56 -14.83
CA HIS A 96 -15.15 10.99 -14.98
C HIS A 96 -13.95 11.82 -14.48
N LEU A 97 -13.07 11.24 -13.66
CA LEU A 97 -11.91 11.91 -13.03
C LEU A 97 -10.68 12.07 -13.94
N THR A 98 -10.67 11.41 -15.11
CA THR A 98 -9.77 11.80 -16.20
C THR A 98 -10.44 12.95 -16.92
N SER A 99 -10.01 14.17 -16.64
CA SER A 99 -10.38 15.31 -17.48
C SER A 99 -9.90 15.00 -18.90
N ASP A 100 -10.83 15.02 -19.85
CA ASP A 100 -10.51 15.45 -21.20
C ASP A 100 -9.83 16.82 -21.07
N ASN A 101 -8.51 16.84 -21.29
CA ASN A 101 -7.71 17.97 -21.77
C ASN A 101 -6.30 17.43 -22.07
N ALA A 102 -6.21 16.64 -23.14
CA ALA A 102 -5.03 16.59 -23.99
C ALA A 102 -5.25 17.53 -25.17
#